data_AF-A0A383V4L9-F1
#
_entry.id   AF-A0A383V4L9-F1
#
_cell.length_a   1.000
_cell.length_b   1.000
_cell.length_c   1.000
_cell.angle_alpha   90.00
_cell.angle_beta   90.00
_cell.angle_gamma   90.00
#
_symmetry.space_group_name_H-M   'P 1'
#
loop_
_entity.id
_entity.type
_entity.pdbx_description
1 polymer ?
#
loop_
_entity_poly.entity_id
_entity_poly.type
_entity_poly.pdbx_seq_one_letter_code
_entity_poly.pdbx_strand_id
1 'polypeptide(L)'
;MSRYVSRFLAVSLSVCLLASLLSSSCVQASQQQLTAAHLLAELPLSNSENLDVFKVLIALLQRGHVGTVVTPDNIVPFWQQRAAELTSQSQATNLPSTDSSSESSINKSTNEESSSSSSSHSSSSSSSSSSSSVLQRLHFISFPPSGSKPQNVVNTTTFQMIAYMQTALIHHCNYSLSHTQQQLLQLQPRITAVVGQAGSAVSACGCLYSAVLGVPLLALNGNTQIDRPRTVPQFGSDLTPDDLQRASGMFKNSLHWLAVRGMRAVVSYKPWLPLWQAYAPTSGVTRASQIPGTCHITCYIRLLSAELEYPGQFQTQHAGEVLVGYASTAFPQFPLTPPEADAFVSAAIPPAFKGVVAVSFGSTGVYSSRLTTHDYCQMAHAWQLLNAAGYRVLWVLREQQGLPEGLAIGELKRWLGRDTLIVPWAHQNTLLGHPNTK
;
A
#
# COMPACT_ATOMS: atom_id res chain seq x y z
N MET A 1 -18.76 32.67 51.31
CA MET A 1 -19.35 31.58 50.51
C MET A 1 -20.18 32.04 49.30
N SER A 2 -21.05 33.06 49.42
CA SER A 2 -21.92 33.51 48.31
C SER A 2 -21.20 33.90 46.99
N ARG A 3 -20.01 34.53 47.05
CA ARG A 3 -19.26 34.92 45.83
C ARG A 3 -18.57 33.76 45.09
N TYR A 4 -18.33 32.64 45.76
CA TYR A 4 -17.71 31.46 45.12
C TYR A 4 -18.75 30.61 44.37
N VAL A 5 -19.96 30.50 44.91
CA VAL A 5 -21.06 29.76 44.25
C VAL A 5 -21.51 30.46 42.96
N SER A 6 -21.55 31.79 42.95
CA SER A 6 -21.91 32.56 41.74
C SER A 6 -20.89 32.43 40.60
N ARG A 7 -19.59 32.38 40.92
CA ARG A 7 -18.54 32.16 39.91
C ARG A 7 -18.52 30.73 39.38
N PHE A 8 -18.78 29.75 40.24
CA PHE A 8 -18.85 28.36 39.83
C PHE A 8 -20.05 28.09 38.90
N LEU A 9 -21.21 28.67 39.21
CA LEU A 9 -22.40 28.59 38.35
C LEU A 9 -22.20 29.30 37.00
N ALA A 10 -21.54 30.47 36.97
CA ALA A 10 -21.26 31.19 35.72
C ALA A 10 -20.29 30.41 34.80
N VAL A 11 -19.29 29.74 35.38
CA VAL A 11 -18.34 28.91 34.62
C VAL A 11 -19.04 27.64 34.11
N SER A 12 -19.83 26.95 34.94
CA SER A 12 -20.58 25.76 34.49
C SER A 12 -21.61 26.09 33.41
N LEU A 13 -22.30 27.24 33.50
CA LEU A 13 -23.24 27.65 32.45
C LEU A 13 -22.52 27.96 31.13
N SER A 14 -21.35 28.60 31.20
CA SER A 14 -20.54 28.94 30.03
C SER A 14 -19.95 27.69 29.36
N VAL A 15 -19.54 26.69 30.14
CA VAL A 15 -19.06 25.41 29.63
C VAL A 15 -20.19 24.60 29.00
N CYS A 16 -21.39 24.59 29.60
CA CYS A 16 -22.56 23.94 29.00
C CYS A 16 -22.98 24.64 27.69
N LEU A 17 -23.01 25.98 27.64
CA LEU A 17 -23.32 26.73 26.41
C LEU A 17 -22.28 26.50 25.31
N LEU A 18 -20.98 26.44 25.64
CA LEU A 18 -19.94 26.08 24.68
C LEU A 18 -20.11 24.64 24.18
N ALA A 19 -20.43 23.70 25.07
CA ALA A 19 -20.67 22.30 24.71
C ALA A 19 -21.92 22.15 23.82
N SER A 20 -22.98 22.92 24.06
CA SER A 20 -24.18 22.96 23.22
C SER A 20 -23.92 23.60 21.85
N LEU A 21 -23.11 24.66 21.78
CA LEU A 21 -22.74 25.31 20.51
C LEU A 21 -21.79 24.41 19.68
N LEU A 22 -20.89 23.69 20.33
CA LEU A 22 -19.99 22.74 19.68
C LEU A 22 -20.73 21.47 19.21
N SER A 23 -21.72 20.96 19.96
CA SER A 23 -22.52 19.81 19.53
C SER A 23 -23.49 20.14 18.40
N SER A 24 -24.06 21.35 18.38
CA SER A 24 -24.92 21.83 17.28
C SER A 24 -24.15 21.98 15.96
N SER A 25 -22.89 22.42 16.04
CA SER A 25 -22.01 22.60 14.88
C SER A 25 -21.51 21.27 14.30
N CYS A 26 -21.35 20.24 15.13
CA CYS A 26 -20.97 18.90 14.68
C CYS A 26 -22.12 18.14 13.99
N VAL A 27 -23.37 18.38 14.39
CA VAL A 27 -24.52 17.67 13.78
C VAL A 27 -24.90 18.24 12.41
N GLN A 28 -24.79 19.56 12.18
CA GLN A 28 -25.04 20.15 10.86
C GLN A 28 -23.92 19.90 9.84
N ALA A 29 -22.69 19.60 10.28
CA ALA A 29 -21.62 19.14 9.38
C ALA A 29 -21.88 17.73 8.81
N SER A 30 -22.78 16.94 9.41
CA SER A 30 -23.07 15.56 8.96
C SER A 30 -24.01 15.44 7.75
N GLN A 31 -24.59 16.55 7.30
CA GLN A 31 -25.54 16.59 6.17
C GLN A 31 -25.14 17.57 5.04
N GLN A 32 -23.92 18.12 5.06
CA GLN A 32 -23.35 18.58 3.81
C GLN A 32 -23.23 17.35 2.91
N GLN A 33 -24.06 17.28 1.87
CA GLN A 33 -23.83 16.38 0.73
C GLN A 33 -22.38 16.58 0.33
N LEU A 34 -21.51 15.65 0.75
CA LEU A 34 -20.12 15.59 0.34
C LEU A 34 -20.18 15.54 -1.18
N THR A 35 -19.88 16.66 -1.82
CA THR A 35 -19.77 16.71 -3.27
C THR A 35 -18.74 15.64 -3.63
N ALA A 36 -19.13 14.76 -4.55
CA ALA A 36 -18.27 13.66 -4.97
C ALA A 36 -16.94 14.23 -5.47
N ALA A 37 -15.90 14.14 -4.66
CA ALA A 37 -14.54 14.50 -5.06
C ALA A 37 -14.06 13.62 -6.20
N HIS A 38 -13.29 14.20 -7.12
CA HIS A 38 -12.56 13.46 -8.15
C HIS A 38 -11.10 13.34 -7.70
N LEU A 39 -10.65 12.13 -7.47
CA LEU A 39 -9.33 11.81 -6.92
C LEU A 39 -8.42 11.29 -8.02
N LEU A 40 -7.15 11.71 -8.01
CA LEU A 40 -6.13 11.17 -8.90
C LEU A 40 -5.16 10.29 -8.10
N ALA A 41 -4.91 9.05 -8.53
CA ALA A 41 -3.85 8.22 -7.97
C ALA A 41 -2.83 7.88 -9.05
N GLU A 42 -1.54 7.96 -8.72
CA GLU A 42 -0.47 7.50 -9.60
C GLU A 42 0.03 6.15 -9.11
N LEU A 43 -0.02 5.15 -9.98
CA LEU A 43 0.27 3.74 -9.66
C LEU A 43 1.26 3.18 -10.69
N PRO A 44 2.54 3.57 -10.58
CA PRO A 44 3.54 3.31 -11.62
C PRO A 44 3.92 1.84 -11.73
N LEU A 45 3.69 1.08 -10.66
CA LEU A 45 4.17 -0.29 -10.49
C LEU A 45 3.09 -1.15 -9.84
N SER A 46 3.01 -2.42 -10.21
CA SER A 46 2.17 -3.42 -9.53
C SER A 46 2.79 -3.87 -8.19
N ASN A 47 3.09 -2.92 -7.28
CA ASN A 47 3.74 -3.20 -5.99
C ASN A 47 2.77 -3.11 -4.80
N SER A 48 3.20 -3.67 -3.66
CA SER A 48 2.46 -3.64 -2.38
C SER A 48 2.11 -2.22 -1.95
N GLU A 49 3.06 -1.32 -2.11
CA GLU A 49 2.95 0.10 -1.82
C GLU A 49 1.82 0.79 -2.62
N ASN A 50 1.77 0.59 -3.94
CA ASN A 50 0.72 1.11 -4.82
C ASN A 50 -0.61 0.40 -4.60
N LEU A 51 -0.60 -0.86 -4.15
CA LEU A 51 -1.82 -1.56 -3.75
C LEU A 51 -2.51 -0.87 -2.56
N ASP A 52 -1.77 -0.29 -1.62
CA ASP A 52 -2.35 0.45 -0.49
C ASP A 52 -2.99 1.76 -0.95
N VAL A 53 -2.31 2.51 -1.82
CA VAL A 53 -2.87 3.72 -2.46
C VAL A 53 -4.15 3.37 -3.21
N PHE A 54 -4.12 2.28 -3.98
CA PHE A 54 -5.25 1.84 -4.78
C PHE A 54 -6.43 1.40 -3.91
N LYS A 55 -6.19 0.71 -2.81
CA LYS A 55 -7.25 0.32 -1.86
C LYS A 55 -7.96 1.52 -1.26
N VAL A 56 -7.19 2.53 -0.86
CA VAL A 56 -7.77 3.78 -0.35
C VAL A 56 -8.59 4.45 -1.45
N LEU A 57 -8.11 4.46 -2.70
CA LEU A 57 -8.90 4.95 -3.82
C LEU A 57 -10.21 4.17 -3.99
N ILE A 58 -10.19 2.83 -4.05
CA ILE A 58 -11.40 2.01 -4.19
C ILE A 58 -12.39 2.25 -3.03
N ALA A 59 -11.90 2.34 -1.80
CA ALA A 59 -12.74 2.63 -0.63
C ALA A 59 -13.37 4.04 -0.70
N LEU A 60 -12.72 5.00 -1.37
CA LEU A 60 -13.30 6.33 -1.63
C LEU A 60 -14.33 6.26 -2.77
N LEU A 61 -14.08 5.50 -3.84
CA LEU A 61 -15.06 5.29 -4.91
C LEU A 61 -16.36 4.68 -4.36
N GLN A 62 -16.26 3.68 -3.48
CA GLN A 62 -17.42 3.07 -2.82
C GLN A 62 -18.28 4.08 -2.05
N ARG A 63 -17.69 5.20 -1.59
CA ARG A 63 -18.38 6.27 -0.87
C ARG A 63 -19.01 7.36 -1.73
N GLY A 64 -18.91 7.28 -3.06
CA GLY A 64 -19.47 8.31 -3.94
C GLY A 64 -18.46 8.96 -4.87
N HIS A 65 -17.17 8.87 -4.56
CA HIS A 65 -16.12 9.59 -5.26
C HIS A 65 -15.85 9.03 -6.67
N VAL A 66 -15.17 9.84 -7.49
CA VAL A 66 -14.66 9.47 -8.81
C VAL A 66 -13.13 9.36 -8.72
N GLY A 67 -12.55 8.42 -9.44
CA GLY A 67 -11.12 8.13 -9.37
C GLY A 67 -10.51 8.06 -10.75
N THR A 68 -9.37 8.69 -10.93
CA THR A 68 -8.50 8.51 -12.09
C THR A 68 -7.19 7.89 -11.64
N VAL A 69 -6.79 6.80 -12.28
CA VAL A 69 -5.50 6.14 -12.06
C VAL A 69 -4.58 6.45 -13.23
N VAL A 70 -3.38 6.92 -12.94
CA VAL A 70 -2.30 7.08 -13.92
C VAL A 70 -1.35 5.90 -13.80
N THR A 71 -1.19 5.10 -14.86
CA THR A 71 -0.43 3.84 -14.78
C THR A 71 0.07 3.37 -16.15
N PRO A 72 1.17 2.59 -16.26
CA PRO A 72 1.59 2.03 -17.53
C PRO A 72 0.54 1.13 -18.21
N ASP A 73 0.44 1.19 -19.54
CA ASP A 73 -0.54 0.44 -20.34
C ASP A 73 -0.54 -1.06 -20.04
N ASN A 74 0.66 -1.63 -19.90
CA ASN A 74 0.86 -3.06 -19.67
C ASN A 74 0.39 -3.54 -18.29
N ILE A 75 0.11 -2.63 -17.35
CA ILE A 75 -0.39 -2.99 -16.01
C ILE A 75 -1.82 -2.53 -15.73
N VAL A 76 -2.49 -1.89 -16.70
CA VAL A 76 -3.92 -1.55 -16.60
C VAL A 76 -4.79 -2.80 -16.32
N PRO A 77 -4.61 -3.95 -17.03
CA PRO A 77 -5.43 -5.13 -16.75
C PRO A 77 -5.30 -5.65 -15.32
N PHE A 78 -4.09 -5.57 -14.74
CA PHE A 78 -3.85 -5.93 -13.35
C PHE A 78 -4.67 -5.05 -12.39
N TRP A 79 -4.68 -3.72 -12.60
CA TRP A 79 -5.45 -2.81 -11.74
C TRP A 79 -6.96 -2.96 -11.93
N GLN A 80 -7.43 -3.22 -13.14
CA GLN A 80 -8.84 -3.50 -13.41
C GLN A 80 -9.31 -4.76 -12.70
N GLN A 81 -8.54 -5.85 -12.82
CA GLN A 81 -8.80 -7.09 -12.08
C GLN A 81 -8.84 -6.81 -10.58
N ARG A 82 -7.86 -6.08 -10.06
CA ARG A 82 -7.78 -5.79 -8.62
C ARG A 82 -8.92 -4.88 -8.13
N ALA A 83 -9.40 -3.95 -8.96
CA ALA A 83 -10.57 -3.13 -8.65
C ALA A 83 -11.83 -3.99 -8.48
N ALA A 84 -12.02 -4.96 -9.38
CA ALA A 84 -13.14 -5.88 -9.33
C ALA A 84 -13.09 -6.75 -8.07
N GLU A 85 -11.91 -7.30 -7.74
CA GLU A 85 -11.68 -8.08 -6.52
C GLU A 85 -11.94 -7.27 -5.23
N LEU A 86 -11.41 -6.05 -5.13
CA LEU A 86 -11.59 -5.21 -3.94
C LEU A 86 -13.04 -4.74 -3.77
N THR A 87 -13.73 -4.52 -4.90
CA THR A 87 -15.15 -4.16 -4.88
C THR A 87 -15.99 -5.34 -4.41
N SER A 88 -15.76 -6.56 -4.91
CA SER A 88 -16.51 -7.74 -4.49
C SER A 88 -16.27 -8.10 -3.01
N GLN A 89 -15.04 -7.95 -2.53
CA GLN A 89 -14.70 -8.19 -1.12
C GLN A 89 -15.45 -7.27 -0.17
N SER A 90 -15.52 -5.97 -0.49
CA SER A 90 -16.24 -4.99 0.33
C SER A 90 -17.73 -5.30 0.45
N GLN A 91 -18.32 -5.90 -0.58
CA GLN A 91 -19.73 -6.29 -0.57
C GLN A 91 -19.96 -7.52 0.31
N ALA A 92 -19.04 -8.48 0.27
CA ALA A 92 -19.08 -9.66 1.13
C ALA A 92 -18.96 -9.32 2.63
N THR A 93 -18.19 -8.27 2.98
CA THR A 93 -18.01 -7.86 4.39
C THR A 93 -19.19 -7.04 4.95
N ASN A 94 -20.02 -6.45 4.09
CA ASN A 94 -21.16 -5.61 4.48
C ASN A 94 -22.49 -6.37 4.52
N LEU A 95 -22.51 -7.67 4.20
CA LEU A 95 -23.66 -8.51 4.49
C LEU A 95 -23.75 -8.69 6.01
N PRO A 96 -24.87 -8.30 6.65
CA PRO A 96 -25.04 -8.55 8.07
C PRO A 96 -24.93 -10.05 8.29
N SER A 97 -24.01 -10.45 9.18
CA SER A 97 -24.01 -11.80 9.74
C SER A 97 -25.36 -11.99 10.41
N THR A 98 -26.28 -12.66 9.72
CA THR A 98 -27.46 -13.24 10.36
C THR A 98 -26.95 -14.27 11.35
N ASP A 99 -26.72 -13.83 12.58
CA ASP A 99 -26.62 -14.69 13.74
C ASP A 99 -27.99 -15.35 13.93
N SER A 100 -28.20 -16.47 13.25
CA SER A 100 -29.17 -17.47 13.67
C SER A 100 -28.55 -18.27 14.80
N SER A 101 -28.38 -17.64 15.97
CA SER A 101 -28.22 -18.36 17.22
C SER A 101 -29.63 -18.76 17.70
N SER A 102 -30.08 -19.90 17.19
CA SER A 102 -31.25 -20.62 17.70
C SER A 102 -30.97 -21.05 19.14
N GLU A 103 -31.70 -20.47 20.10
CA GLU A 103 -31.84 -21.04 21.44
C GLU A 103 -32.50 -22.41 21.32
N SER A 104 -31.77 -23.43 21.77
CA SER A 104 -32.28 -24.77 22.00
C SER A 104 -33.34 -24.75 23.11
N SER A 105 -34.59 -25.09 22.79
CA SER A 105 -35.54 -25.58 23.78
C SER A 105 -35.98 -27.00 23.39
N ILE A 106 -35.58 -27.91 24.26
CA ILE A 106 -35.97 -29.31 24.33
C ILE A 106 -37.48 -29.37 24.58
N ASN A 107 -38.23 -30.04 23.71
CA ASN A 107 -39.27 -30.97 24.17
C ASN A 107 -39.71 -31.99 23.12
N LYS A 108 -40.15 -33.12 23.68
CA LYS A 108 -40.42 -34.44 23.11
C LYS A 108 -41.66 -34.53 22.20
N SER A 109 -41.61 -35.62 21.42
CA SER A 109 -42.66 -36.60 21.09
C SER A 109 -43.54 -36.46 19.84
N THR A 110 -43.44 -37.54 19.04
CA THR A 110 -44.47 -38.35 18.34
C THR A 110 -45.12 -37.89 17.04
N ASN A 111 -44.96 -38.80 16.08
CA ASN A 111 -45.91 -39.34 15.10
C ASN A 111 -46.30 -38.59 13.81
N GLU A 112 -46.16 -39.40 12.76
CA GLU A 112 -47.07 -39.62 11.63
C GLU A 112 -47.01 -38.75 10.36
N GLU A 113 -47.17 -39.52 9.28
CA GLU A 113 -47.33 -39.22 7.87
C GLU A 113 -48.15 -37.95 7.60
N SER A 114 -47.71 -37.16 6.63
CA SER A 114 -48.36 -37.17 5.31
C SER A 114 -47.76 -36.12 4.37
N SER A 115 -47.68 -36.53 3.12
CA SER A 115 -47.43 -35.76 1.92
C SER A 115 -48.30 -34.51 1.78
N SER A 116 -47.70 -33.36 1.48
CA SER A 116 -48.31 -32.38 0.59
C SER A 116 -47.28 -31.47 -0.09
N SER A 117 -47.44 -31.40 -1.39
CA SER A 117 -46.84 -30.48 -2.34
C SER A 117 -47.15 -29.02 -2.01
N SER A 118 -46.14 -28.14 -2.04
CA SER A 118 -46.36 -26.74 -2.35
C SER A 118 -45.16 -26.16 -3.09
N SER A 119 -45.42 -25.76 -4.33
CA SER A 119 -44.59 -24.95 -5.20
C SER A 119 -44.55 -23.52 -4.67
N SER A 120 -43.35 -22.99 -4.40
CA SER A 120 -43.14 -21.56 -4.19
C SER A 120 -42.08 -21.04 -5.16
N HIS A 121 -42.55 -20.21 -6.09
CA HIS A 121 -41.72 -19.34 -6.91
C HIS A 121 -40.99 -18.35 -6.00
N SER A 122 -39.66 -18.45 -5.97
CA SER A 122 -38.78 -17.42 -5.43
C SER A 122 -38.19 -16.63 -6.59
N SER A 123 -38.77 -15.46 -6.85
CA SER A 123 -38.21 -14.41 -7.70
C SER A 123 -37.02 -13.77 -6.97
N SER A 124 -35.82 -14.26 -7.29
CA SER A 124 -34.55 -13.66 -6.90
C SER A 124 -34.35 -12.34 -7.67
N SER A 125 -34.75 -11.24 -7.04
CA SER A 125 -34.40 -9.90 -7.49
C SER A 125 -32.92 -9.63 -7.18
N SER A 126 -32.14 -9.73 -8.24
CA SER A 126 -30.73 -9.38 -8.40
C SER A 126 -30.28 -8.12 -7.65
N SER A 127 -29.40 -8.30 -6.67
CA SER A 127 -28.60 -7.26 -5.98
C SER A 127 -27.25 -6.97 -6.68
N SER A 128 -27.17 -7.17 -7.99
CA SER A 128 -25.94 -7.04 -8.79
C SER A 128 -25.63 -5.60 -9.24
N SER A 129 -26.43 -4.61 -8.88
CA SER A 129 -26.30 -3.22 -9.39
C SER A 129 -25.16 -2.42 -8.76
N SER A 130 -24.70 -2.77 -7.56
CA SER A 130 -23.75 -1.95 -6.79
C SER A 130 -22.30 -2.10 -7.26
N SER A 131 -21.86 -3.28 -7.71
CA SER A 131 -20.48 -3.53 -8.15
C SER A 131 -20.16 -2.80 -9.46
N SER A 132 -21.13 -2.76 -10.38
CA SER A 132 -21.03 -2.02 -11.65
C SER A 132 -20.77 -0.52 -11.42
N SER A 133 -21.38 0.06 -10.38
CA SER A 133 -21.27 1.52 -10.11
C SER A 133 -19.87 1.98 -9.68
N VAL A 134 -19.07 1.13 -9.03
CA VAL A 134 -17.72 1.49 -8.57
C VAL A 134 -16.75 1.50 -9.75
N LEU A 135 -16.79 0.46 -10.59
CA LEU A 135 -15.94 0.37 -11.77
C LEU A 135 -16.26 1.46 -12.81
N GLN A 136 -17.53 1.87 -12.92
CA GLN A 136 -17.94 2.99 -13.78
C GLN A 136 -17.35 4.35 -13.36
N ARG A 137 -16.94 4.49 -12.09
CA ARG A 137 -16.33 5.70 -11.53
C ARG A 137 -14.80 5.65 -11.48
N LEU A 138 -14.20 4.58 -11.98
CA LEU A 138 -12.76 4.40 -12.07
C LEU A 138 -12.32 4.60 -13.52
N HIS A 139 -11.52 5.63 -13.75
CA HIS A 139 -10.94 5.94 -15.06
C HIS A 139 -9.44 5.64 -15.04
N PHE A 140 -8.91 5.21 -16.18
CA PHE A 140 -7.47 4.99 -16.36
C PHE A 140 -6.93 5.99 -17.39
N ILE A 141 -5.88 6.69 -17.01
CA ILE A 141 -4.97 7.37 -17.92
C ILE A 141 -3.74 6.48 -18.01
N SER A 142 -3.53 5.92 -19.19
CA SER A 142 -2.44 4.97 -19.39
C SER A 142 -1.34 5.58 -20.26
N PHE A 143 -0.11 5.13 -20.04
CA PHE A 143 1.06 5.59 -20.79
C PHE A 143 1.96 4.40 -21.16
N PRO A 144 2.76 4.48 -22.23
CA PRO A 144 3.64 3.38 -22.62
C PRO A 144 4.63 3.05 -21.48
N PRO A 145 5.04 1.79 -21.29
CA PRO A 145 6.03 1.47 -20.26
C PRO A 145 7.35 2.19 -20.53
N SER A 146 7.94 2.79 -19.49
CA SER A 146 9.28 3.39 -19.60
C SER A 146 10.28 2.26 -19.89
N GLY A 147 10.75 2.15 -21.14
CA GLY A 147 11.70 1.12 -21.58
C GLY A 147 13.07 1.15 -20.88
N SER A 148 13.25 2.05 -19.90
CA SER A 148 14.41 2.08 -19.02
C SER A 148 14.46 0.81 -18.18
N LYS A 149 15.28 -0.16 -18.60
CA LYS A 149 15.73 -1.22 -17.71
C LYS A 149 16.51 -0.58 -16.57
N PRO A 150 16.33 -1.04 -15.32
CA PRO A 150 17.25 -0.73 -14.24
C PRO A 150 18.68 -0.97 -14.72
N GLN A 151 19.54 0.06 -14.72
CA GLN A 151 20.96 -0.20 -15.00
C GLN A 151 21.51 -1.06 -13.86
N ASN A 152 22.21 -2.15 -14.19
CA ASN A 152 22.88 -2.99 -13.20
C ASN A 152 23.96 -2.17 -12.49
N VAL A 153 23.65 -1.67 -11.29
CA VAL A 153 24.61 -0.90 -10.49
C VAL A 153 25.34 -1.85 -9.54
N VAL A 154 26.35 -2.55 -10.06
CA VAL A 154 27.01 -3.72 -9.44
C VAL A 154 27.87 -3.40 -8.20
N ASN A 155 28.03 -2.13 -7.78
CA ASN A 155 28.89 -1.81 -6.63
C ASN A 155 28.40 -0.58 -5.87
N THR A 156 27.38 -0.74 -5.02
CA THR A 156 26.80 0.42 -4.36
C THR A 156 26.34 0.25 -2.90
N THR A 157 26.85 1.14 -2.04
CA THR A 157 26.44 1.34 -0.64
C THR A 157 24.93 1.62 -0.51
N THR A 158 24.34 1.51 0.69
CA THR A 158 22.94 1.88 0.99
C THR A 158 22.62 3.30 0.49
N PHE A 159 23.59 4.21 0.55
CA PHE A 159 23.48 5.58 0.03
C PHE A 159 23.15 5.62 -1.46
N GLN A 160 23.92 4.90 -2.26
CA GLN A 160 23.72 4.83 -3.70
C GLN A 160 22.43 4.09 -4.05
N MET A 161 21.93 3.20 -3.18
CA MET A 161 20.61 2.56 -3.34
C MET A 161 19.50 3.60 -3.29
N ILE A 162 19.51 4.42 -2.25
CA ILE A 162 18.51 5.47 -2.04
C ILE A 162 18.58 6.50 -3.17
N ALA A 163 19.80 6.87 -3.59
CA ALA A 163 20.01 7.76 -4.73
C ALA A 163 19.49 7.17 -6.05
N TYR A 164 19.74 5.89 -6.28
CA TYR A 164 19.26 5.17 -7.45
C TYR A 164 17.73 5.06 -7.47
N MET A 165 17.11 4.66 -6.35
CA MET A 165 15.65 4.60 -6.20
C MET A 165 15.01 5.93 -6.55
N GLN A 166 15.53 7.03 -6.01
CA GLN A 166 15.01 8.36 -6.32
C GLN A 166 15.19 8.72 -7.79
N THR A 167 16.34 8.42 -8.39
CA THR A 167 16.59 8.70 -9.82
C THR A 167 15.65 7.90 -10.72
N ALA A 168 15.47 6.61 -10.45
CA ALA A 168 14.57 5.74 -11.19
C ALA A 168 13.11 6.22 -11.08
N LEU A 169 12.68 6.61 -9.88
CA LEU A 169 11.35 7.17 -9.65
C LEU A 169 11.17 8.53 -10.35
N ILE A 170 12.14 9.43 -10.27
CA ILE A 170 12.13 10.72 -10.97
C ILE A 170 11.99 10.53 -12.48
N HIS A 171 12.78 9.62 -13.05
CA HIS A 171 12.69 9.30 -14.46
C HIS A 171 11.29 8.80 -14.82
N HIS A 172 10.73 7.91 -14.01
CA HIS A 172 9.38 7.41 -14.19
C HIS A 172 8.32 8.51 -14.08
N CYS A 173 8.37 9.37 -13.06
CA CYS A 173 7.43 10.47 -12.89
C CYS A 173 7.48 11.43 -14.06
N ASN A 174 8.68 11.81 -14.51
CA ASN A 174 8.83 12.71 -15.65
C ASN A 174 8.29 12.06 -16.93
N TYR A 175 8.64 10.79 -17.17
CA TYR A 175 8.14 10.04 -18.31
C TYR A 175 6.60 9.98 -18.30
N SER A 176 6.02 9.54 -17.19
CA SER A 176 4.58 9.46 -16.98
C SER A 176 3.90 10.81 -17.20
N LEU A 177 4.42 11.87 -16.59
CA LEU A 177 3.85 13.21 -16.73
C LEU A 177 3.94 13.72 -18.17
N SER A 178 5.10 13.57 -18.85
CA SER A 178 5.24 14.01 -20.24
C SER A 178 4.25 13.36 -21.21
N HIS A 179 3.78 12.15 -20.92
CA HIS A 179 2.79 11.43 -21.73
C HIS A 179 1.34 11.71 -21.33
N THR A 180 1.10 12.18 -20.10
CA THR A 180 -0.25 12.29 -19.52
C THR A 180 -0.67 13.72 -19.24
N GLN A 181 0.25 14.69 -19.29
CA GLN A 181 0.04 16.09 -18.90
C GLN A 181 -1.17 16.73 -19.59
N GLN A 182 -1.32 16.57 -20.91
CA GLN A 182 -2.44 17.17 -21.64
C GLN A 182 -3.80 16.62 -21.17
N GLN A 183 -3.90 15.31 -20.94
CA GLN A 183 -5.12 14.67 -20.45
C GLN A 183 -5.42 15.11 -19.01
N LEU A 184 -4.38 15.22 -18.17
CA LEU A 184 -4.51 15.69 -16.80
C LEU A 184 -4.98 17.14 -16.71
N LEU A 185 -4.45 18.03 -17.57
CA LEU A 185 -4.88 19.42 -17.64
C LEU A 185 -6.35 19.55 -18.08
N GLN A 186 -6.82 18.67 -18.97
CA GLN A 186 -8.25 18.63 -19.34
C GLN A 186 -9.14 18.18 -18.17
N LEU A 187 -8.63 17.31 -17.29
CA LEU A 187 -9.35 16.84 -16.10
C LEU A 187 -9.17 17.77 -14.87
N GLN A 188 -8.18 18.66 -14.88
CA GLN A 188 -7.80 19.50 -13.74
C GLN A 188 -8.98 20.19 -13.04
N PRO A 189 -9.97 20.79 -13.74
CA PRO A 189 -11.08 21.47 -13.07
C PRO A 189 -11.96 20.54 -12.23
N ARG A 190 -11.88 19.23 -12.47
CA ARG A 190 -12.66 18.20 -11.77
C ARG A 190 -11.85 17.60 -10.61
N ILE A 191 -10.54 17.43 -10.79
CA ILE A 191 -9.65 16.82 -9.80
C ILE A 191 -9.60 17.68 -8.53
N THR A 192 -9.95 17.07 -7.41
CA THR A 192 -10.01 17.73 -6.09
C THR A 192 -8.76 17.46 -5.26
N ALA A 193 -8.12 16.30 -5.43
CA ALA A 193 -6.89 15.94 -4.72
C ALA A 193 -6.12 14.84 -5.46
N VAL A 194 -4.81 14.79 -5.22
CA VAL A 194 -3.96 13.64 -5.60
C VAL A 194 -3.81 12.74 -4.38
N VAL A 195 -3.92 11.43 -4.59
CA VAL A 195 -3.67 10.38 -3.61
C VAL A 195 -2.36 9.70 -4.02
N GLY A 196 -1.35 9.78 -3.16
CA GLY A 196 -0.04 9.22 -3.47
C GLY A 196 0.70 8.81 -2.21
N GLN A 197 1.75 8.03 -2.33
CA GLN A 197 2.51 7.61 -1.16
C GLN A 197 3.32 8.75 -0.55
N ALA A 198 3.30 8.92 0.77
CA ALA A 198 4.16 9.81 1.53
C ALA A 198 5.38 9.03 2.05
N GLY A 199 6.45 9.05 1.28
CA GLY A 199 7.74 8.53 1.73
C GLY A 199 8.80 9.54 1.38
N SER A 200 9.53 10.00 2.38
CA SER A 200 10.81 10.71 2.30
C SER A 200 11.50 10.63 0.92
N ALA A 201 11.35 11.68 0.09
CA ALA A 201 11.96 11.84 -1.25
C ALA A 201 11.49 10.87 -2.37
N VAL A 202 10.67 9.87 -2.02
CA VAL A 202 10.19 8.79 -2.89
C VAL A 202 8.72 9.04 -3.32
N SER A 203 8.02 9.98 -2.66
CA SER A 203 6.71 10.55 -3.06
C SER A 203 6.75 11.48 -4.29
N ALA A 204 7.91 11.52 -4.93
CA ALA A 204 8.19 12.04 -6.24
C ALA A 204 6.99 12.43 -7.13
N CYS A 205 6.23 11.42 -7.56
CA CYS A 205 5.21 11.59 -8.56
C CYS A 205 3.99 12.30 -7.97
N GLY A 206 3.36 11.77 -6.92
CA GLY A 206 2.15 12.37 -6.34
C GLY A 206 2.34 13.86 -6.00
N CYS A 207 3.53 14.21 -5.53
CA CYS A 207 3.96 15.58 -5.34
C CYS A 207 3.99 16.42 -6.63
N LEU A 208 4.64 15.91 -7.67
CA LEU A 208 4.71 16.56 -8.99
C LEU A 208 3.32 16.71 -9.62
N TYR A 209 2.48 15.68 -9.55
CA TYR A 209 1.10 15.72 -10.02
C TYR A 209 0.26 16.76 -9.27
N SER A 210 0.36 16.79 -7.94
CA SER A 210 -0.30 17.79 -7.09
C SER A 210 0.11 19.22 -7.49
N ALA A 211 1.39 19.44 -7.74
CA ALA A 211 1.92 20.75 -8.16
C ALA A 211 1.54 21.15 -9.59
N VAL A 212 1.53 20.22 -10.55
CA VAL A 212 1.11 20.46 -11.93
C VAL A 212 -0.38 20.82 -11.99
N LEU A 213 -1.20 20.15 -11.18
CA LEU A 213 -2.64 20.33 -11.16
C LEU A 213 -3.10 21.47 -10.23
N GLY A 214 -2.24 21.92 -9.31
CA GLY A 214 -2.60 22.92 -8.31
C GLY A 214 -3.63 22.43 -7.29
N VAL A 215 -3.62 21.12 -6.99
CA VAL A 215 -4.56 20.46 -6.07
C VAL A 215 -3.81 19.86 -4.89
N PRO A 216 -4.43 19.71 -3.71
CA PRO A 216 -3.77 19.14 -2.53
C PRO A 216 -3.33 17.67 -2.71
N LEU A 217 -2.29 17.27 -1.97
CA LEU A 217 -1.84 15.88 -1.86
C LEU A 217 -2.37 15.23 -0.58
N LEU A 218 -3.05 14.10 -0.74
CA LEU A 218 -3.37 13.12 0.29
C LEU A 218 -2.25 12.08 0.31
N ALA A 219 -1.40 12.14 1.31
CA ALA A 219 -0.14 11.43 1.32
C ALA A 219 -0.24 10.17 2.20
N LEU A 220 0.02 8.98 1.64
CA LEU A 220 -0.01 7.69 2.34
C LEU A 220 1.39 7.20 2.71
N ASN A 221 1.78 7.28 3.97
CA ASN A 221 3.04 6.70 4.42
C ASN A 221 2.93 5.19 4.61
N GLY A 222 3.36 4.44 3.59
CA GLY A 222 3.53 2.99 3.64
C GLY A 222 4.98 2.52 3.79
N ASN A 223 5.98 3.40 3.62
CA ASN A 223 7.39 2.99 3.66
C ASN A 223 8.01 3.30 5.03
N THR A 224 7.59 2.52 6.03
CA THR A 224 8.17 2.58 7.38
C THR A 224 9.69 2.35 7.36
N GLN A 225 10.26 1.63 6.38
CA GLN A 225 11.70 1.35 6.37
C GLN A 225 12.57 2.62 6.27
N ILE A 226 12.06 3.68 5.65
CA ILE A 226 12.80 4.93 5.42
C ILE A 226 12.38 6.04 6.41
N ASP A 227 11.10 6.10 6.79
CA ASP A 227 10.56 7.20 7.60
C ASP A 227 10.49 6.92 9.11
N ARG A 228 11.02 5.78 9.56
CA ARG A 228 11.02 5.37 10.97
C ARG A 228 11.63 6.43 11.92
N PRO A 229 11.09 6.55 13.15
CA PRO A 229 11.68 7.41 14.16
C PRO A 229 13.05 6.88 14.61
N ARG A 230 13.89 7.77 15.16
CA ARG A 230 15.23 7.41 15.69
C ARG A 230 15.17 6.36 16.82
N THR A 231 14.00 6.17 17.43
CA THR A 231 13.77 5.27 18.56
C THR A 231 13.51 3.82 18.15
N VAL A 232 13.47 3.51 16.86
CA VAL A 232 13.36 2.13 16.37
C VAL A 232 14.54 1.75 15.49
N PRO A 233 14.91 0.46 15.40
CA PRO A 233 16.04 0.04 14.59
C PRO A 233 15.86 0.46 13.14
N GLN A 234 16.85 1.18 12.62
CA GLN A 234 16.86 1.63 11.23
C GLN A 234 17.16 0.44 10.30
N PHE A 235 16.59 0.44 9.11
CA PHE A 235 16.85 -0.59 8.11
C PHE A 235 18.36 -0.66 7.78
N GLY A 236 18.90 -1.87 7.73
CA GLY A 236 20.32 -2.12 7.48
C GLY A 236 21.27 -1.71 8.60
N SER A 237 20.76 -1.41 9.81
CA SER A 237 21.62 -1.14 10.98
C SER A 237 22.09 -2.40 11.71
N ASP A 238 21.51 -3.56 11.40
CA ASP A 238 21.70 -4.84 12.11
C ASP A 238 21.45 -4.74 13.61
N LEU A 239 20.58 -3.81 14.03
CA LEU A 239 20.21 -3.60 15.42
C LEU A 239 18.86 -4.23 15.72
N THR A 240 18.74 -4.81 16.92
CA THR A 240 17.47 -5.20 17.52
C THR A 240 16.91 -4.07 18.39
N PRO A 241 15.63 -4.11 18.79
CA PRO A 241 15.09 -3.18 19.77
C PRO A 241 15.88 -3.15 21.09
N ASP A 242 16.38 -4.30 21.55
CA ASP A 242 17.17 -4.41 22.78
C ASP A 242 18.54 -3.71 22.65
N ASP A 243 19.13 -3.71 21.46
CA ASP A 243 20.39 -2.99 21.23
C ASP A 243 20.23 -1.48 21.40
N LEU A 244 19.03 -0.93 21.16
CA LEU A 244 18.75 0.50 21.36
C LEU A 244 18.72 0.92 22.82
N GLN A 245 18.61 -0.02 23.75
CA GLN A 245 18.74 0.26 25.18
C GLN A 245 20.20 0.54 25.58
N ARG A 246 21.16 0.17 24.72
CA ARG A 246 22.58 0.45 24.93
C ARG A 246 22.96 1.76 24.22
N ALA A 247 23.80 2.57 24.87
CA ALA A 247 24.28 3.82 24.29
C ALA A 247 24.97 3.62 22.91
N SER A 248 25.72 2.52 22.74
CA SER A 248 26.37 2.16 21.48
C SER A 248 25.37 1.84 20.36
N GLY A 249 24.32 1.09 20.67
CA GLY A 249 23.25 0.79 19.71
C GLY A 249 22.45 2.04 19.36
N MET A 250 22.09 2.86 20.34
CA MET A 250 21.42 4.15 20.10
C MET A 250 22.28 5.10 19.25
N PHE A 251 23.59 5.15 19.47
CA PHE A 251 24.51 5.95 18.65
C PHE A 251 24.59 5.43 17.21
N LYS A 252 24.81 4.13 17.01
CA LYS A 252 24.81 3.50 15.67
C LYS A 252 23.48 3.76 14.96
N ASN A 253 22.36 3.55 15.64
CA ASN A 253 21.03 3.81 15.09
C ASN A 253 20.83 5.28 14.70
N SER A 254 21.31 6.21 15.53
CA SER A 254 21.24 7.64 15.25
C SER A 254 22.07 8.04 14.03
N LEU A 255 23.23 7.42 13.82
CA LEU A 255 24.03 7.61 12.61
C LEU A 255 23.29 7.10 11.37
N HIS A 256 22.69 5.91 11.43
CA HIS A 256 21.86 5.41 10.33
C HIS A 256 20.67 6.32 10.06
N TRP A 257 19.97 6.77 11.10
CA TRP A 257 18.82 7.67 10.99
C TRP A 257 19.22 9.01 10.37
N LEU A 258 20.33 9.61 10.85
CA LEU A 258 20.89 10.84 10.28
C LEU A 258 21.34 10.64 8.83
N ALA A 259 21.94 9.50 8.51
CA ALA A 259 22.37 9.18 7.17
C ALA A 259 21.16 9.13 6.22
N VAL A 260 20.10 8.40 6.59
CA VAL A 260 18.85 8.31 5.79
C VAL A 260 18.19 9.68 5.64
N ARG A 261 18.10 10.47 6.71
CA ARG A 261 17.49 11.83 6.68
C ARG A 261 18.33 12.86 5.92
N GLY A 262 19.65 12.83 6.09
CA GLY A 262 20.58 13.67 5.35
C GLY A 262 20.57 13.34 3.85
N MET A 263 20.53 12.05 3.51
CA MET A 263 20.35 11.57 2.14
C MET A 263 19.04 12.07 1.54
N ARG A 264 17.92 11.99 2.29
CA ARG A 264 16.65 12.55 1.86
C ARG A 264 16.81 14.01 1.44
N ALA A 265 17.44 14.84 2.26
CA ALA A 265 17.61 16.26 1.94
C ALA A 265 18.47 16.50 0.68
N VAL A 266 19.57 15.76 0.53
CA VAL A 266 20.51 15.94 -0.59
C VAL A 266 19.95 15.42 -1.91
N VAL A 267 19.38 14.21 -1.90
CA VAL A 267 18.89 13.55 -3.12
C VAL A 267 17.52 14.10 -3.54
N SER A 268 16.71 14.62 -2.61
CA SER A 268 15.47 15.33 -2.98
C SER A 268 15.71 16.65 -3.72
N TYR A 269 16.89 17.27 -3.61
CA TYR A 269 17.06 18.63 -4.12
C TYR A 269 17.56 18.67 -5.57
N LYS A 270 18.63 17.94 -5.89
CA LYS A 270 19.33 18.07 -7.18
C LYS A 270 18.54 17.59 -8.41
N PRO A 271 18.02 16.36 -8.46
CA PRO A 271 17.32 15.85 -9.64
C PRO A 271 15.86 16.32 -9.74
N TRP A 272 15.26 16.81 -8.65
CA TRP A 272 13.90 17.36 -8.63
C TRP A 272 13.82 18.79 -9.12
N LEU A 273 14.84 19.59 -8.86
CA LEU A 273 14.84 21.01 -9.20
C LEU A 273 14.59 21.28 -10.69
N PRO A 274 15.22 20.58 -11.66
CA PRO A 274 14.94 20.79 -13.08
C PRO A 274 13.51 20.43 -13.47
N LEU A 275 12.95 19.35 -12.90
CA LEU A 275 11.55 18.98 -13.16
C LEU A 275 10.60 20.02 -12.59
N TRP A 276 10.83 20.44 -11.35
CA TRP A 276 10.04 21.50 -10.73
C TRP A 276 10.08 22.78 -11.56
N GLN A 277 11.26 23.18 -12.04
CA GLN A 277 11.42 24.34 -12.92
C GLN A 277 10.72 24.18 -14.27
N ALA A 278 10.66 22.97 -14.82
CA ALA A 278 9.96 22.69 -16.08
C ALA A 278 8.44 22.79 -15.94
N TYR A 279 7.88 22.36 -14.81
CA TYR A 279 6.41 22.21 -14.64
C TYR A 279 5.75 23.27 -13.74
N ALA A 280 6.49 23.94 -12.85
CA ALA A 280 5.95 25.01 -12.00
C ALA A 280 5.46 26.27 -12.77
N PRO A 281 6.06 26.69 -13.90
CA PRO A 281 5.56 27.84 -14.66
C PRO A 281 4.19 27.60 -15.30
N THR A 282 3.87 26.34 -15.62
CA THR A 282 2.64 25.98 -16.34
C THR A 282 1.40 25.88 -15.46
N SER A 283 1.53 25.74 -14.14
CA SER A 283 0.40 25.37 -13.29
C SER A 283 -0.35 26.54 -12.66
N GLY A 284 0.07 27.80 -12.85
CA GLY A 284 -0.59 28.97 -12.25
C GLY A 284 -0.62 28.96 -10.71
N VAL A 285 0.03 27.97 -10.08
CA VAL A 285 0.14 27.81 -8.64
C VAL A 285 1.03 28.94 -8.15
N THR A 286 0.42 29.91 -7.47
CA THR A 286 1.17 30.91 -6.71
C THR A 286 2.18 30.19 -5.82
N ARG A 287 3.41 30.71 -5.76
CA ARG A 287 4.62 30.20 -5.09
C ARG A 287 4.48 29.95 -3.57
N ALA A 288 3.41 29.32 -3.10
CA ALA A 288 3.09 29.20 -1.69
C ALA A 288 3.87 28.09 -0.96
N SER A 289 4.58 27.20 -1.68
CA SER A 289 5.70 26.44 -1.09
C SER A 289 7.01 26.83 -1.79
N GLN A 290 7.77 27.71 -1.15
CA GLN A 290 9.03 28.28 -1.68
C GLN A 290 10.22 27.30 -1.70
N ILE A 291 10.01 26.02 -1.38
CA ILE A 291 11.06 25.00 -1.40
C ILE A 291 10.74 23.98 -2.50
N PRO A 292 11.53 23.95 -3.60
CA PRO A 292 11.44 22.90 -4.62
C PRO A 292 11.43 21.51 -3.97
N GLY A 293 10.43 20.69 -4.31
CA GLY A 293 10.27 19.35 -3.74
C GLY A 293 9.47 19.26 -2.44
N THR A 294 8.80 20.34 -2.01
CA THR A 294 7.84 20.29 -0.88
C THR A 294 6.43 20.58 -1.36
N CYS A 295 5.54 19.61 -1.18
CA CYS A 295 4.14 19.71 -1.59
C CYS A 295 3.28 20.09 -0.40
N HIS A 296 2.18 20.79 -0.66
CA HIS A 296 1.17 21.04 0.37
C HIS A 296 0.44 19.72 0.68
N ILE A 297 0.95 19.00 1.68
CA ILE A 297 0.31 17.80 2.21
C ILE A 297 -0.85 18.26 3.09
N THR A 298 -2.07 17.98 2.66
CA THR A 298 -3.28 18.37 3.41
C THR A 298 -3.68 17.31 4.43
N CYS A 299 -3.34 16.04 4.16
CA CYS A 299 -3.60 14.92 5.06
C CYS A 299 -2.46 13.91 4.95
N TYR A 300 -1.98 13.47 6.11
CA TYR A 300 -0.94 12.45 6.20
C TYR A 300 -1.56 11.17 6.75
N ILE A 301 -1.72 10.17 5.91
CA ILE A 301 -2.28 8.87 6.29
C ILE A 301 -1.11 7.96 6.65
N ARG A 302 -0.95 7.63 7.93
CA ARG A 302 0.12 6.75 8.40
C ARG A 302 -0.38 5.32 8.53
N LEU A 303 0.31 4.41 7.84
CA LEU A 303 0.07 2.97 7.89
C LEU A 303 1.08 2.35 8.88
N LEU A 304 0.62 1.82 10.01
CA LEU A 304 1.49 1.21 11.01
C LEU A 304 1.76 -0.27 10.71
N SER A 305 2.95 -0.72 11.11
CA SER A 305 3.27 -2.14 11.27
C SER A 305 3.63 -2.37 12.75
N ALA A 306 2.85 -3.15 13.51
CA ALA A 306 3.11 -3.37 14.94
C ALA A 306 4.40 -4.17 15.18
N GLU A 307 4.86 -4.92 14.19
CA GLU A 307 6.12 -5.67 14.27
C GLU A 307 7.34 -4.74 14.18
N LEU A 308 7.18 -3.56 13.58
CA LEU A 308 8.27 -2.65 13.24
C LEU A 308 8.17 -1.30 13.94
N GLU A 309 6.97 -0.92 14.36
CA GLU A 309 6.66 0.34 15.03
C GLU A 309 5.69 0.06 16.19
N TYR A 310 6.19 0.13 17.42
CA TYR A 310 5.30 0.30 18.57
C TYR A 310 4.56 1.63 18.42
N PRO A 311 3.27 1.71 18.76
CA PRO A 311 2.51 2.95 18.69
C PRO A 311 3.14 3.97 19.64
N GLY A 312 4.02 4.82 19.11
CA GLY A 312 4.55 5.98 19.81
C GLY A 312 3.49 7.07 19.90
N GLN A 313 3.66 8.00 20.84
CA GLN A 313 2.84 9.20 20.88
C GLN A 313 2.95 9.94 19.54
N PHE A 314 1.82 10.30 18.94
CA PHE A 314 1.72 11.10 17.73
C PHE A 314 2.67 12.30 17.84
N GLN A 315 3.73 12.30 17.04
CA GLN A 315 4.49 13.52 16.85
C GLN A 315 3.65 14.38 15.91
N THR A 316 2.98 15.38 16.47
CA THR A 316 2.10 16.37 15.83
C THR A 316 2.81 17.24 14.77
N GLN A 317 3.85 16.73 14.11
CA GLN A 317 4.64 17.45 13.12
C GLN A 317 3.84 17.77 11.84
N HIS A 318 2.71 17.09 11.60
CA HIS A 318 1.82 17.35 10.49
C HIS A 318 0.39 17.61 11.00
N ALA A 319 -0.18 18.77 10.67
CA ALA A 319 -1.61 19.01 10.84
C ALA A 319 -2.38 18.04 9.94
N GLY A 320 -3.40 17.36 10.47
CA GLY A 320 -4.21 16.41 9.70
C GLY A 320 -3.60 15.02 9.51
N GLU A 321 -2.73 14.56 10.42
CA GLU A 321 -2.28 13.16 10.43
C GLU A 321 -3.42 12.22 10.90
N VAL A 322 -3.68 11.18 10.11
CA VAL A 322 -4.67 10.13 10.42
C VAL A 322 -3.95 8.78 10.49
N LEU A 323 -4.13 8.10 11.62
CA LEU A 323 -3.63 6.75 11.82
C LEU A 323 -4.64 5.75 11.27
N VAL A 324 -4.24 4.97 10.27
CA VAL A 324 -5.09 3.93 9.69
C VAL A 324 -4.46 2.57 9.96
N GLY A 325 -4.32 2.26 11.26
CA GLY A 325 -3.95 0.93 11.79
C GLY A 325 -2.95 0.13 10.94
N TYR A 326 -3.18 -1.18 10.86
CA TYR A 326 -2.46 -2.05 9.94
C TYR A 326 -3.02 -1.87 8.53
N ALA A 327 -2.28 -1.26 7.61
CA ALA A 327 -2.49 -1.55 6.19
C ALA A 327 -1.74 -2.82 5.82
N SER A 328 -1.99 -3.92 6.55
CA SER A 328 -1.70 -5.22 5.94
C SER A 328 -2.72 -5.40 4.82
N THR A 329 -2.21 -5.74 3.64
CA THR A 329 -2.99 -5.82 2.41
C THR A 329 -4.09 -6.90 2.42
N ALA A 330 -5.20 -6.66 3.12
CA ALA A 330 -6.34 -7.59 3.25
C ALA A 330 -5.99 -8.90 4.01
N PHE A 331 -7.00 -9.49 4.62
CA PHE A 331 -6.91 -10.84 5.21
C PHE A 331 -6.41 -11.83 4.14
N PRO A 332 -5.67 -12.89 4.53
CA PRO A 332 -5.31 -13.97 3.62
C PRO A 332 -6.55 -14.45 2.85
N GLN A 333 -6.45 -14.41 1.52
CA GLN A 333 -7.53 -14.82 0.63
C GLN A 333 -7.13 -16.13 -0.02
N PHE A 334 -7.81 -17.21 0.37
CA PHE A 334 -7.62 -18.52 -0.22
C PHE A 334 -8.66 -18.76 -1.33
N PRO A 335 -8.29 -19.43 -2.43
CA PRO A 335 -6.95 -19.97 -2.72
C PRO A 335 -5.91 -18.90 -3.08
N LEU A 336 -4.62 -19.22 -2.88
CA LEU A 336 -3.51 -18.35 -3.28
C LEU A 336 -3.51 -18.12 -4.79
N THR A 337 -3.19 -16.88 -5.17
CA THR A 337 -3.01 -16.50 -6.59
C THR A 337 -1.52 -16.29 -6.86
N PRO A 338 -0.96 -16.84 -7.95
CA PRO A 338 -1.66 -17.61 -8.99
C PRO A 338 -1.95 -19.08 -8.58
N PRO A 339 -2.87 -19.80 -9.26
CA PRO A 339 -3.29 -21.15 -8.87
C PRO A 339 -2.15 -22.17 -8.75
N GLU A 340 -1.11 -22.05 -9.57
CA GLU A 340 0.09 -22.89 -9.47
C GLU A 340 0.88 -22.67 -8.17
N ALA A 341 0.88 -21.43 -7.65
CA ALA A 341 1.46 -21.14 -6.35
C ALA A 341 0.64 -21.79 -5.24
N ASP A 342 -0.68 -21.73 -5.31
CA ASP A 342 -1.57 -22.41 -4.35
C ASP A 342 -1.34 -23.92 -4.36
N ALA A 343 -1.40 -24.56 -5.53
CA ALA A 343 -1.20 -26.00 -5.64
C ALA A 343 0.16 -26.44 -5.10
N PHE A 344 1.21 -25.64 -5.34
CA PHE A 344 2.54 -25.90 -4.81
C PHE A 344 2.60 -25.80 -3.29
N VAL A 345 2.00 -24.75 -2.70
CA VAL A 345 2.02 -24.55 -1.25
C VAL A 345 1.10 -25.53 -0.53
N SER A 346 -0.09 -25.78 -1.07
CA SER A 346 -1.08 -26.73 -0.56
C SER A 346 -0.55 -28.16 -0.53
N ALA A 347 0.28 -28.57 -1.50
CA ALA A 347 0.89 -29.90 -1.54
C ALA A 347 2.09 -30.09 -0.58
N ALA A 348 2.54 -29.03 0.11
CA ALA A 348 3.64 -29.11 1.08
C ALA A 348 3.18 -29.62 2.46
N ILE A 349 2.58 -30.82 2.50
CA ILE A 349 1.92 -31.37 3.69
C ILE A 349 2.86 -32.30 4.48
N PRO A 350 2.89 -32.22 5.81
CA PRO A 350 3.58 -33.21 6.65
C PRO A 350 3.02 -34.65 6.49
N PRO A 351 3.86 -35.70 6.63
CA PRO A 351 5.29 -35.66 6.93
C PRO A 351 6.19 -35.50 5.70
N ALA A 352 5.62 -35.54 4.48
CA ALA A 352 6.39 -35.49 3.24
C ALA A 352 7.21 -34.18 3.13
N PHE A 353 6.65 -33.08 3.63
CA PHE A 353 7.33 -31.80 3.73
C PHE A 353 7.12 -31.17 5.11
N LYS A 354 8.10 -30.39 5.56
CA LYS A 354 8.03 -29.54 6.76
C LYS A 354 7.24 -28.25 6.50
N GLY A 355 7.09 -27.86 5.24
CA GLY A 355 6.34 -26.68 4.79
C GLY A 355 7.00 -25.99 3.61
N VAL A 356 6.68 -24.71 3.43
CA VAL A 356 7.19 -23.85 2.35
C VAL A 356 7.94 -22.66 2.92
N VAL A 357 9.12 -22.39 2.39
CA VAL A 357 9.84 -21.13 2.56
C VAL A 357 9.49 -20.21 1.40
N ALA A 358 8.90 -19.05 1.72
CA ALA A 358 8.58 -18.00 0.75
C ALA A 358 9.75 -17.03 0.59
N VAL A 359 10.23 -16.84 -0.62
CA VAL A 359 11.32 -15.90 -0.94
C VAL A 359 10.80 -14.83 -1.88
N SER A 360 10.99 -13.56 -1.54
CA SER A 360 10.60 -12.42 -2.37
C SER A 360 11.51 -11.24 -2.09
N PHE A 361 12.00 -10.59 -3.16
CA PHE A 361 12.75 -9.33 -3.06
C PHE A 361 11.84 -8.10 -3.20
N GLY A 362 10.54 -8.31 -3.03
CA GLY A 362 9.54 -7.31 -3.31
C GLY A 362 9.44 -7.03 -4.80
N SER A 363 8.92 -5.85 -5.08
CA SER A 363 8.34 -5.48 -6.37
C SER A 363 9.17 -4.48 -7.15
N THR A 364 10.11 -3.81 -6.50
CA THR A 364 10.86 -2.69 -7.08
C THR A 364 12.07 -3.16 -7.88
N GLY A 365 12.41 -4.45 -7.89
CA GLY A 365 13.58 -4.98 -8.60
C GLY A 365 14.94 -4.45 -8.12
N VAL A 366 14.94 -3.40 -7.29
CA VAL A 366 16.12 -2.70 -6.77
C VAL A 366 17.00 -3.66 -5.99
N TYR A 367 16.40 -4.47 -5.11
CA TYR A 367 17.15 -5.44 -4.31
C TYR A 367 17.74 -6.55 -5.18
N SER A 368 16.97 -7.09 -6.12
CA SER A 368 17.43 -8.15 -7.01
C SER A 368 18.45 -7.69 -8.05
N SER A 369 18.39 -6.43 -8.51
CA SER A 369 19.34 -5.84 -9.48
C SER A 369 20.78 -5.73 -8.97
N ARG A 370 20.99 -5.97 -7.67
CA ARG A 370 22.32 -5.97 -7.02
C ARG A 370 22.93 -7.35 -6.91
N LEU A 371 22.12 -8.38 -7.10
CA LEU A 371 22.56 -9.76 -6.98
C LEU A 371 23.26 -10.15 -8.29
N THR A 372 24.51 -10.56 -8.15
CA THR A 372 25.32 -11.07 -9.25
C THR A 372 24.88 -12.48 -9.62
N THR A 373 25.32 -12.97 -10.79
CA THR A 373 25.10 -14.37 -11.17
C THR A 373 25.64 -15.32 -10.10
N HIS A 374 26.74 -14.96 -9.43
CA HIS A 374 27.28 -15.73 -8.32
C HIS A 374 26.34 -15.79 -7.12
N ASP A 375 25.75 -14.67 -6.72
CA ASP A 375 24.77 -14.62 -5.62
C ASP A 375 23.55 -15.49 -5.94
N TYR A 376 23.07 -15.41 -7.19
CA TYR A 376 22.01 -16.26 -7.71
C TYR A 376 22.36 -17.76 -7.66
N CYS A 377 23.59 -18.14 -8.00
CA CYS A 377 24.08 -19.51 -7.83
C CYS A 377 24.13 -19.94 -6.36
N GLN A 378 24.61 -19.07 -5.46
CA GLN A 378 24.69 -19.38 -4.03
C GLN A 378 23.30 -19.57 -3.43
N MET A 379 22.34 -18.71 -3.78
CA MET A 379 20.96 -18.87 -3.35
C MET A 379 20.33 -20.16 -3.92
N ALA A 380 20.63 -20.51 -5.18
CA ALA A 380 20.20 -21.78 -5.77
C ALA A 380 20.68 -22.99 -4.95
N HIS A 381 21.94 -22.98 -4.55
CA HIS A 381 22.50 -24.00 -3.66
C HIS A 381 21.82 -23.99 -2.28
N ALA A 382 21.55 -22.81 -1.71
CA ALA A 382 20.83 -22.70 -0.44
C ALA A 382 19.41 -23.29 -0.50
N TRP A 383 18.68 -23.09 -1.60
CA TRP A 383 17.36 -23.72 -1.76
C TRP A 383 17.45 -25.24 -1.91
N GLN A 384 18.49 -25.77 -2.54
CA GLN A 384 18.72 -27.22 -2.56
C GLN A 384 18.95 -27.78 -1.15
N LEU A 385 19.67 -27.06 -0.30
CA LEU A 385 19.86 -27.44 1.11
C LEU A 385 18.53 -27.42 1.88
N LEU A 386 17.66 -26.42 1.64
CA LEU A 386 16.31 -26.38 2.21
C LEU A 386 15.44 -27.55 1.72
N ASN A 387 15.52 -27.88 0.43
CA ASN A 387 14.83 -29.04 -0.16
C ASN A 387 15.28 -30.35 0.50
N ALA A 388 16.60 -30.55 0.66
CA ALA A 388 17.16 -31.70 1.36
C ALA A 388 16.73 -31.77 2.84
N ALA A 389 16.48 -30.62 3.46
CA ALA A 389 15.97 -30.54 4.83
C ALA A 389 14.44 -30.78 4.93
N GLY A 390 13.75 -31.02 3.81
CA GLY A 390 12.32 -31.33 3.73
C GLY A 390 11.42 -30.10 3.56
N TYR A 391 11.96 -28.93 3.20
CA TYR A 391 11.16 -27.75 2.87
C TYR A 391 10.96 -27.64 1.36
N ARG A 392 9.86 -27.04 0.92
CA ARG A 392 9.73 -26.54 -0.45
C ARG A 392 10.05 -25.06 -0.48
N VAL A 393 10.50 -24.56 -1.63
CA VAL A 393 10.80 -23.14 -1.80
C VAL A 393 9.88 -22.55 -2.85
N LEU A 394 9.10 -21.54 -2.47
CA LEU A 394 8.37 -20.71 -3.43
C LEU A 394 9.10 -19.37 -3.56
N TRP A 395 9.66 -19.12 -4.73
CA TRP A 395 10.45 -17.94 -4.99
C TRP A 395 9.75 -17.00 -5.98
N VAL A 396 9.34 -15.84 -5.48
CA VAL A 396 8.70 -14.79 -6.28
C VAL A 396 9.80 -13.98 -6.96
N LEU A 397 10.00 -14.23 -8.26
CA LEU A 397 11.08 -13.67 -9.06
C LEU A 397 10.61 -13.29 -10.47
N ARG A 398 10.85 -12.02 -10.84
CA ARG A 398 10.52 -11.49 -12.17
C ARG A 398 11.77 -11.43 -13.03
N GLU A 399 11.73 -12.10 -14.19
CA GLU A 399 12.84 -12.16 -15.14
C GLU A 399 13.32 -10.76 -15.54
N GLN A 400 12.37 -9.86 -15.82
CA GLN A 400 12.63 -8.51 -16.31
C GLN A 400 13.11 -7.52 -15.25
N GLN A 401 13.04 -7.88 -13.96
CA GLN A 401 13.25 -6.94 -12.85
C GLN A 401 14.27 -7.43 -11.82
N GLY A 402 14.93 -8.57 -12.04
CA GLY A 402 15.81 -9.10 -11.00
C GLY A 402 17.00 -9.92 -11.45
N LEU A 403 17.04 -10.42 -12.67
CA LEU A 403 18.17 -11.24 -13.09
C LEU A 403 19.33 -10.40 -13.64
N PRO A 404 20.59 -10.75 -13.30
CA PRO A 404 21.76 -10.17 -13.94
C PRO A 404 21.74 -10.46 -15.43
N GLU A 405 22.42 -9.61 -16.20
CA GLU A 405 22.47 -9.73 -17.65
C GLU A 405 23.00 -11.10 -18.07
N GLY A 406 22.31 -11.73 -19.02
CA GLY A 406 22.64 -13.06 -19.52
C GLY A 406 22.09 -14.23 -18.70
N LEU A 407 21.54 -14.00 -17.49
CA LEU A 407 20.91 -15.06 -16.70
C LEU A 407 19.41 -15.13 -16.98
N ALA A 408 18.94 -16.25 -17.51
CA ALA A 408 17.50 -16.49 -17.73
C ALA A 408 16.87 -17.33 -16.61
N ILE A 409 15.56 -17.20 -16.38
CA ILE A 409 14.84 -18.07 -15.42
C ILE A 409 15.01 -19.55 -15.79
N GLY A 410 15.03 -19.86 -17.08
CA GLY A 410 15.24 -21.22 -17.58
C GLY A 410 16.59 -21.82 -17.17
N GLU A 411 17.64 -21.00 -17.07
CA GLU A 411 18.96 -21.44 -16.62
C GLU A 411 18.99 -21.65 -15.11
N LEU A 412 18.41 -20.70 -14.35
CA LEU A 412 18.24 -20.84 -12.91
C LEU A 412 17.52 -22.14 -12.56
N LYS A 413 16.41 -22.45 -13.24
CA LYS A 413 15.64 -23.68 -13.03
C LYS A 413 16.48 -24.97 -13.17
N ARG A 414 17.59 -24.96 -13.91
CA ARG A 414 18.50 -26.11 -13.99
C ARG A 414 19.31 -26.32 -12.71
N TRP A 415 19.55 -25.24 -11.96
CA TRP A 415 20.18 -25.29 -10.64
C TRP A 415 19.18 -25.50 -9.51
N LEU A 416 17.88 -25.40 -9.79
CA LEU A 416 16.84 -25.61 -8.80
C LEU A 416 16.44 -27.09 -8.70
N GLY A 417 16.21 -27.56 -7.47
CA GLY A 417 15.61 -28.87 -7.24
C GLY A 417 14.13 -28.91 -7.66
N ARG A 418 13.55 -30.12 -7.70
CA ARG A 418 12.11 -30.33 -8.01
C ARG A 418 11.16 -29.65 -7.03
N ASP A 419 11.65 -29.39 -5.82
CA ASP A 419 10.89 -28.81 -4.72
C ASP A 419 11.03 -27.28 -4.62
N THR A 420 11.41 -26.64 -5.73
CA THR A 420 11.45 -25.19 -5.85
C THR A 420 10.59 -24.70 -7.01
N LEU A 421 9.68 -23.77 -6.74
CA LEU A 421 8.85 -23.11 -7.76
C LEU A 421 9.22 -21.64 -7.86
N ILE A 422 9.52 -21.19 -9.07
CA ILE A 422 9.61 -19.75 -9.40
C ILE A 422 8.27 -19.30 -9.99
N VAL A 423 7.71 -18.23 -9.41
CA VAL A 423 6.57 -17.50 -9.98
C VAL A 423 6.91 -16.02 -10.16
N PRO A 424 6.41 -15.35 -11.20
CA PRO A 424 6.67 -13.92 -11.43
C PRO A 424 5.98 -13.02 -10.41
N TRP A 425 4.95 -13.54 -9.73
CA TRP A 425 4.20 -12.85 -8.71
C TRP A 425 3.41 -13.86 -7.87
N ALA A 426 3.15 -13.54 -6.61
CA ALA A 426 2.20 -14.24 -5.75
C ALA A 426 1.55 -13.24 -4.77
N HIS A 427 0.32 -13.51 -4.35
CA HIS A 427 -0.35 -12.69 -3.34
C HIS A 427 0.32 -12.88 -1.96
N GLN A 428 1.30 -12.03 -1.65
CA GLN A 428 2.21 -12.21 -0.51
C GLN A 428 1.48 -12.36 0.83
N ASN A 429 0.39 -11.62 1.05
CA ASN A 429 -0.42 -11.77 2.27
C ASN A 429 -1.09 -13.13 2.40
N THR A 430 -1.61 -13.68 1.30
CA THR A 430 -2.18 -15.03 1.31
C THR A 430 -1.08 -16.06 1.51
N LEU A 431 0.05 -15.89 0.82
CA LEU A 431 1.19 -16.78 0.92
C LEU A 431 1.71 -16.86 2.36
N LEU A 432 1.92 -15.71 3.01
CA LEU A 432 2.36 -15.63 4.40
C LEU A 432 1.29 -16.13 5.39
N GLY A 433 0.01 -15.98 5.06
CA GLY A 433 -1.09 -16.51 5.86
C GLY A 433 -1.38 -18.00 5.68
N HIS A 434 -0.77 -18.66 4.68
CA HIS A 434 -1.04 -20.05 4.38
C HIS A 434 -0.43 -20.98 5.46
N PRO A 435 -1.17 -21.97 6.01
CA PRO A 435 -0.70 -22.79 7.13
C PRO A 435 0.57 -23.61 6.85
N ASN A 436 0.80 -23.94 5.57
CA ASN A 436 2.00 -24.64 5.13
C ASN A 436 3.23 -23.73 4.95
N THR A 437 3.09 -22.40 4.98
CA THR A 437 4.24 -21.48 4.95
C THR A 437 4.90 -21.42 6.34
N LYS A 438 6.23 -21.47 6.40
CA LYS A 438 7.02 -21.60 7.64
C LYS A 438 8.07 -20.51 7.80
#